data_AF-A0A142YH60-F1
#
_entry.id   AF-A0A142YH60-F1
#
_cell.length_a   1.000
_cell.length_b   1.000
_cell.length_c   1.000
_cell.angle_alpha   90.00
_cell.angle_beta   90.00
_cell.angle_gamma   90.00
#
_symmetry.space_group_name_H-M   'P 1'
#
loop_
_entity.id
_entity.type
_entity.pdbx_description
1 polymer ?
#
loop_
_entity_poly.entity_id
_entity_poly.type
_entity_poly.pdbx_seq_one_letter_code
_entity_poly.pdbx_strand_id
1 'polypeptide(L)'
;MPPDDEVATLEPPDVYRPSGRIDFLRLIPRLVAGGIVALVMAVALLLTEGGFYFYLITPLILAVPVFGMVWVVVRGGRCRNRGFAGFVGMALAFVYYAGYWELSYLANVVSHGPGMVALTEAVGGLPGLPGYVAFRCKTSRPVDVGRGGANQAARPPGAVDVIFNGVFFGMETLLIAGAAIAIGRSSASRVYSERLRRWASSTECSLPIAATDGVLAAVEAGDWAAIGALPRSSSKMNGGAPSVVVRIEHFPEDVTEPSYVSVLGGKTGLIAQRSIPADQMAAVAREFPDVKRPAGDVVGDSPSALQESIDRLGLAAESRPEADADFRAAAVAASLARLKGRPIEGLDVVPTSLCTPASEDGRRTMSRTSWAVCLLILAPIVAAFGWIGAMLYLASRVNGPNGAPTPLSETYSVAGILGFFGFLAAGMFIWFGGFRHWRGFLARRIHGRSGTPVDGRPDLPSRVLALEDARTFDKPKLVGDDLGIAFFDRAGRRLIFEGLTHRYVIRGEDVAALWPVPSQSNVAVRIDYRIGEIVLPLVFATPNPWNQVPLAGALANRLVMGYFADFTEALGCEIGAASTP
;
A
#
# COMPACT_ATOMS: atom_id res chain seq x y z
N MET A 1 10.11 -60.57 -51.82
CA MET A 1 10.62 -59.46 -50.99
C MET A 1 9.55 -58.39 -51.01
N PRO A 2 8.84 -58.15 -49.90
CA PRO A 2 8.06 -56.92 -49.79
C PRO A 2 9.03 -55.73 -49.79
N PRO A 3 8.62 -54.54 -50.27
CA PRO A 3 9.44 -53.35 -50.12
C PRO A 3 9.69 -53.14 -48.63
N ASP A 4 10.94 -52.87 -48.27
CA ASP A 4 11.29 -52.41 -46.94
C ASP A 4 10.47 -51.15 -46.69
N ASP A 5 9.41 -51.28 -45.88
CA ASP A 5 8.69 -50.14 -45.32
C ASP A 5 9.73 -49.31 -44.61
N GLU A 6 10.11 -48.21 -45.25
CA GLU A 6 10.98 -47.17 -44.73
C GLU A 6 10.35 -46.75 -43.39
N VAL A 7 10.86 -47.31 -42.29
CA VAL A 7 10.45 -46.97 -40.94
C VAL A 7 10.78 -45.50 -40.80
N ALA A 8 9.78 -44.66 -41.08
CA ALA A 8 9.86 -43.22 -40.93
C ALA A 8 10.38 -43.00 -39.51
N THR A 9 11.65 -42.64 -39.40
CA THR A 9 12.28 -42.31 -38.14
C THR A 9 11.50 -41.11 -37.64
N LEU A 10 10.54 -41.37 -36.75
CA LEU A 10 9.71 -40.36 -36.11
C LEU A 10 10.67 -39.34 -35.53
N GLU A 11 10.74 -38.16 -36.16
CA GLU A 11 11.52 -37.06 -35.62
C GLU A 11 11.06 -36.85 -34.18
N PRO A 12 11.99 -36.82 -33.21
CA PRO A 12 11.62 -36.68 -31.81
C PRO A 12 10.72 -35.45 -31.64
N PRO A 13 9.64 -35.56 -30.84
CA PRO A 13 8.65 -34.50 -30.74
C PRO A 13 9.31 -33.14 -30.45
N ASP A 14 8.96 -32.14 -31.26
CA ASP A 14 9.55 -30.81 -31.18
C ASP A 14 9.23 -30.13 -29.84
N VAL A 15 10.20 -30.18 -28.92
CA VAL A 15 10.18 -29.41 -27.67
C VAL A 15 10.51 -27.96 -28.02
N TYR A 16 9.69 -27.01 -27.55
CA TYR A 16 9.96 -25.59 -27.74
C TYR A 16 11.33 -25.21 -27.17
N ARG A 17 12.20 -24.66 -28.01
CA ARG A 17 13.49 -24.09 -27.60
C ARG A 17 13.45 -22.57 -27.77
N PRO A 18 13.51 -21.79 -26.68
CA PRO A 18 13.56 -20.33 -26.80
C PRO A 18 14.86 -19.94 -27.52
N SER A 19 14.75 -19.01 -28.47
CA SER A 19 15.90 -18.59 -29.29
C SER A 19 17.02 -17.89 -28.52
N GLY A 20 16.79 -17.53 -27.25
CA GLY A 20 17.74 -16.79 -26.42
C GLY A 20 17.99 -15.35 -26.87
N ARG A 21 17.33 -14.87 -27.94
CA ARG A 21 17.52 -13.53 -28.49
C ARG A 21 16.94 -12.45 -27.58
N ILE A 22 17.58 -11.29 -27.59
CA ILE A 22 17.20 -10.10 -26.80
C ILE A 22 17.07 -8.91 -27.77
N ASP A 23 15.93 -8.23 -27.76
CA ASP A 23 15.72 -7.01 -28.55
C ASP A 23 16.13 -5.80 -27.70
N PHE A 24 17.45 -5.51 -27.68
CA PHE A 24 18.02 -4.46 -26.81
C PHE A 24 17.43 -3.07 -27.07
N LEU A 25 17.09 -2.75 -28.33
CA LEU A 25 16.49 -1.47 -28.70
C LEU A 25 15.15 -1.25 -27.99
N ARG A 26 14.36 -2.31 -27.81
CA ARG A 26 13.10 -2.26 -27.06
C ARG A 26 13.28 -2.43 -25.56
N LEU A 27 14.26 -3.24 -25.16
CA LEU A 27 14.50 -3.56 -23.77
C LEU A 27 15.03 -2.35 -22.97
N ILE A 28 16.06 -1.66 -23.47
CA ILE A 28 16.79 -0.64 -22.71
C ILE A 28 15.88 0.51 -22.24
N PRO A 29 15.05 1.15 -23.10
CA PRO A 29 14.17 2.23 -22.64
C PRO A 29 13.17 1.77 -21.58
N ARG A 30 12.66 0.53 -21.71
CA ARG A 30 11.74 -0.06 -20.72
C ARG A 30 12.47 -0.35 -19.41
N LEU A 31 13.72 -0.81 -19.48
CA LEU A 31 14.54 -1.08 -18.30
C LEU A 31 14.82 0.21 -17.53
N VAL A 32 15.13 1.31 -18.23
CA VAL A 32 15.27 2.64 -17.61
C VAL A 32 13.98 3.07 -16.92
N ALA A 33 12.83 2.96 -17.60
CA ALA A 33 11.53 3.25 -16.99
C ALA A 33 11.26 2.37 -15.76
N GLY A 34 11.62 1.07 -15.82
CA GLY A 34 11.53 0.15 -14.69
C GLY A 34 12.42 0.56 -13.52
N GLY A 35 13.63 1.04 -13.79
CA GLY A 35 14.55 1.57 -12.78
C GLY A 35 14.00 2.81 -12.08
N ILE A 36 13.37 3.73 -12.83
CA ILE A 36 12.69 4.90 -12.26
C ILE A 36 11.54 4.47 -11.36
N VAL A 37 10.69 3.53 -11.80
CA VAL A 37 9.60 2.99 -10.97
C VAL A 37 10.15 2.34 -9.70
N ALA A 38 11.21 1.53 -9.81
CA ALA A 38 11.86 0.90 -8.66
C ALA A 38 12.36 1.94 -7.65
N LEU A 39 13.00 3.02 -8.12
CA LEU A 39 13.47 4.11 -7.26
C LEU A 39 12.31 4.89 -6.60
N VAL A 40 11.23 5.18 -7.34
CA VAL A 40 10.02 5.82 -6.78
C VAL A 40 9.41 4.94 -5.69
N MET A 41 9.33 3.63 -5.92
CA MET A 41 8.82 2.69 -4.91
C MET A 41 9.77 2.59 -3.72
N ALA A 42 11.08 2.74 -3.89
CA ALA A 42 12.04 2.79 -2.79
C ALA A 42 11.78 3.99 -1.87
N VAL A 43 11.50 5.17 -2.46
CA VAL A 43 11.07 6.36 -1.71
C VAL A 43 9.73 6.11 -1.03
N ALA A 44 8.76 5.50 -1.70
CA ALA A 44 7.48 5.17 -1.08
C ALA A 44 7.65 4.22 0.12
N LEU A 45 8.56 3.24 0.04
CA LEU A 45 8.87 2.35 1.15
C LEU A 45 9.50 3.12 2.33
N LEU A 46 10.39 4.08 2.04
CA LEU A 46 10.93 4.97 3.07
C LEU A 46 9.86 5.81 3.77
N LEU A 47 8.93 6.38 3.01
CA LEU A 47 7.83 7.18 3.56
C LEU A 47 6.86 6.33 4.40
N THR A 48 6.71 5.05 4.10
CA THR A 48 5.84 4.14 4.87
C THR A 48 6.52 3.55 6.10
N GLU A 49 7.86 3.59 6.16
CA GLU A 49 8.67 3.10 7.27
C GLU A 49 8.27 3.73 8.60
N GLY A 50 8.01 5.04 8.61
CA GLY A 50 7.70 5.82 9.79
C GLY A 50 6.28 5.68 10.34
N GLY A 51 5.49 4.68 9.94
CA GLY A 51 4.15 4.51 10.51
C GLY A 51 3.43 3.20 10.21
N PHE A 52 3.77 2.53 9.10
CA PHE A 52 3.07 1.31 8.66
C PHE A 52 4.04 0.25 8.12
N TYR A 53 5.19 0.07 8.79
CA TYR A 53 6.15 -0.95 8.40
C TYR A 53 5.84 -2.30 9.05
N PHE A 54 4.98 -3.08 8.39
CA PHE A 54 4.83 -4.49 8.71
C PHE A 54 5.94 -5.26 7.99
N TYR A 55 6.81 -5.92 8.77
CA TYR A 55 7.84 -6.82 8.24
C TYR A 55 7.23 -7.74 7.19
N LEU A 56 7.94 -7.93 6.07
CA LEU A 56 7.55 -8.68 4.88
C LEU A 56 6.40 -8.06 4.08
N ILE A 57 5.28 -7.73 4.73
CA ILE A 57 4.04 -7.33 4.05
C ILE A 57 4.21 -5.98 3.34
N THR A 58 4.68 -4.95 4.05
CA THR A 58 4.78 -3.60 3.48
C THR A 58 5.75 -3.56 2.29
N PRO A 59 6.99 -4.10 2.38
CA PRO A 59 7.89 -4.19 1.23
C PRO A 59 7.32 -5.02 0.06
N LEU A 60 6.65 -6.15 0.32
CA LEU A 60 6.10 -6.98 -0.76
C LEU A 60 4.95 -6.30 -1.51
N ILE A 61 4.05 -5.62 -0.80
CA ILE A 61 2.96 -4.85 -1.43
C ILE A 61 3.53 -3.72 -2.28
N LEU A 62 4.49 -2.97 -1.74
CA LEU A 62 5.13 -1.87 -2.48
C LEU A 62 6.07 -2.36 -3.59
N ALA A 63 6.47 -3.63 -3.60
CA ALA A 63 7.21 -4.24 -4.70
C ALA A 63 6.31 -4.62 -5.90
N VAL A 64 4.98 -4.67 -5.75
CA VAL A 64 4.06 -5.07 -6.85
C VAL A 64 4.25 -4.25 -8.13
N PRO A 65 4.35 -2.90 -8.09
CA PRO A 65 4.66 -2.12 -9.29
C PRO A 65 6.00 -2.48 -9.92
N VAL A 66 7.02 -2.79 -9.10
CA VAL A 66 8.35 -3.21 -9.57
C VAL A 66 8.26 -4.56 -10.28
N PHE A 67 7.53 -5.53 -9.70
CA PHE A 67 7.28 -6.82 -10.32
C PHE A 67 6.52 -6.70 -11.65
N GLY A 68 5.53 -5.81 -11.71
CA GLY A 68 4.84 -5.44 -12.96
C GLY A 68 5.83 -4.91 -14.00
N MET A 69 6.77 -4.06 -13.60
CA MET A 69 7.81 -3.56 -14.51
C MET A 69 8.78 -4.64 -14.97
N VAL A 70 9.16 -5.60 -14.13
CA VAL A 70 9.95 -6.77 -14.58
C VAL A 70 9.24 -7.48 -15.73
N TRP A 71 7.93 -7.74 -15.58
CA TRP A 71 7.12 -8.36 -16.62
C TRP A 71 7.06 -7.51 -17.91
N VAL A 72 6.82 -6.20 -17.79
CA VAL A 72 6.75 -5.26 -18.94
C VAL A 72 8.10 -5.20 -19.66
N VAL A 73 9.21 -5.10 -18.94
CA VAL A 73 10.56 -5.04 -19.50
C VAL A 73 10.88 -6.31 -20.27
N VAL A 74 10.67 -7.48 -19.65
CA VAL A 74 10.99 -8.78 -20.28
C VAL A 74 10.10 -9.05 -21.48
N ARG A 75 8.77 -8.90 -21.34
CA ARG A 75 7.83 -9.23 -22.44
C ARG A 75 7.81 -8.17 -23.53
N GLY A 76 7.74 -6.90 -23.15
CA GLY A 76 7.74 -5.77 -24.09
C GLY A 76 9.10 -5.60 -24.78
N GLY A 77 10.19 -5.92 -24.07
CA GLY A 77 11.55 -5.97 -24.61
C GLY A 77 11.89 -7.27 -25.36
N ARG A 78 10.93 -8.19 -25.52
CA ARG A 78 11.10 -9.46 -26.27
C ARG A 78 12.35 -10.23 -25.84
N CYS A 79 12.62 -10.26 -24.54
CA CYS A 79 13.74 -10.97 -23.97
C CYS A 79 13.37 -12.45 -23.83
N ARG A 80 14.02 -13.32 -24.61
CA ARG A 80 13.80 -14.78 -24.60
C ARG A 80 14.89 -15.54 -23.85
N ASN A 81 15.92 -14.84 -23.37
CA ASN A 81 16.96 -15.43 -22.55
C ASN A 81 16.50 -15.45 -21.08
N ARG A 82 16.17 -16.64 -20.56
CA ARG A 82 15.67 -16.81 -19.19
C ARG A 82 16.67 -16.36 -18.13
N GLY A 83 17.97 -16.59 -18.34
CA GLY A 83 19.02 -16.17 -17.42
C GLY A 83 19.08 -14.65 -17.32
N PHE A 84 19.16 -13.99 -18.47
CA PHE A 84 19.20 -12.53 -18.55
C PHE A 84 17.89 -11.88 -18.04
N ALA A 85 16.72 -12.45 -18.34
CA ALA A 85 15.45 -11.97 -17.81
C ALA A 85 15.36 -12.08 -16.27
N GLY A 86 15.90 -13.16 -15.69
CA GLY A 86 16.04 -13.30 -14.25
C GLY A 86 16.98 -12.25 -13.65
N PHE A 87 18.10 -11.97 -14.32
CA PHE A 87 19.03 -10.90 -13.92
C PHE A 87 18.36 -9.51 -13.96
N VAL A 88 17.57 -9.21 -14.99
CA VAL A 88 16.78 -7.97 -15.06
C VAL A 88 15.82 -7.86 -13.87
N GLY A 89 15.13 -8.95 -13.52
CA GLY A 89 14.29 -9.01 -12.33
C GLY A 89 15.05 -8.67 -11.04
N MET A 90 16.20 -9.33 -10.85
CA MET A 90 17.08 -9.10 -9.70
C MET A 90 17.59 -7.64 -9.66
N ALA A 91 18.01 -7.08 -10.78
CA ALA A 91 18.52 -5.72 -10.85
C ALA A 91 17.46 -4.68 -10.47
N LEU A 92 16.22 -4.83 -10.94
CA LEU A 92 15.13 -3.93 -10.57
C LEU A 92 14.72 -4.09 -9.10
N ALA A 93 14.67 -5.32 -8.59
CA ALA A 93 14.46 -5.58 -7.16
C ALA A 93 15.57 -4.97 -6.28
N PHE A 94 16.82 -5.02 -6.75
CA PHE A 94 17.96 -4.41 -6.07
C PHE A 94 17.83 -2.89 -6.02
N VAL A 95 17.54 -2.22 -7.16
CA VAL A 95 17.30 -0.77 -7.20
C VAL A 95 16.19 -0.36 -6.23
N TYR A 96 15.12 -1.15 -6.16
CA TYR A 96 14.02 -0.92 -5.22
C TYR A 96 14.45 -1.08 -3.76
N TYR A 97 14.93 -2.26 -3.38
CA TYR A 97 15.10 -2.59 -1.96
C TYR A 97 16.43 -2.08 -1.40
N ALA A 98 17.53 -2.21 -2.13
CA ALA A 98 18.81 -1.59 -1.73
C ALA A 98 18.73 -0.07 -1.81
N GLY A 99 18.00 0.48 -2.79
CA GLY A 99 17.71 1.91 -2.86
C GLY A 99 16.94 2.41 -1.64
N TYR A 100 15.96 1.64 -1.15
CA TYR A 100 15.25 1.94 0.09
C TYR A 100 16.22 2.01 1.29
N TRP A 101 17.09 1.00 1.43
CA TRP A 101 18.06 0.94 2.52
C TRP A 101 19.05 2.11 2.50
N GLU A 102 19.57 2.46 1.31
CA GLU A 102 20.46 3.61 1.14
C GLU A 102 19.74 4.92 1.46
N LEU A 103 18.53 5.11 0.91
CA LEU A 103 17.74 6.30 1.21
C LEU A 103 17.40 6.39 2.69
N SER A 104 17.08 5.27 3.36
CA SER A 104 16.82 5.19 4.81
C SER A 104 18.06 5.52 5.64
N TYR A 105 19.26 5.11 5.21
CA TYR A 105 20.52 5.51 5.86
C TYR A 105 20.76 7.02 5.75
N LEU A 106 20.65 7.57 4.53
CA LEU A 106 20.83 9.01 4.29
C LEU A 106 19.82 9.83 5.10
N ALA A 107 18.58 9.38 5.08
CA ALA A 107 17.41 9.93 5.77
C ALA A 107 17.52 9.96 7.28
N ASN A 108 17.87 8.83 7.90
CA ASN A 108 17.74 8.63 9.34
C ASN A 108 19.07 8.81 10.08
N VAL A 109 20.19 8.78 9.38
CA VAL A 109 21.53 8.85 9.98
C VAL A 109 22.31 10.06 9.46
N VAL A 110 22.57 10.13 8.16
CA VAL A 110 23.46 11.17 7.60
C VAL A 110 22.88 12.57 7.76
N SER A 111 21.57 12.72 7.56
CA SER A 111 20.85 13.98 7.74
C SER A 111 20.94 14.57 9.16
N HIS A 112 21.18 13.73 10.17
CA HIS A 112 21.30 14.12 11.57
C HIS A 112 22.75 14.46 11.96
N GLY A 113 23.69 14.38 11.02
CA GLY A 113 25.07 14.83 11.17
C GLY A 113 26.06 13.74 11.58
N PRO A 114 27.36 14.10 11.69
CA PRO A 114 28.45 13.13 11.88
C PRO A 114 28.37 12.36 13.20
N GLY A 115 27.74 12.92 14.23
CA GLY A 115 27.54 12.23 15.51
C GLY A 115 26.61 11.01 15.39
N MET A 116 25.53 11.11 14.63
CA MET A 116 24.63 9.98 14.39
C MET A 116 25.27 8.91 13.49
N VAL A 117 26.09 9.34 12.52
CA VAL A 117 26.92 8.43 11.72
C VAL A 117 27.87 7.65 12.64
N ALA A 118 28.67 8.34 13.45
CA ALA A 118 29.60 7.70 14.38
C ALA A 118 28.91 6.74 15.36
N LEU A 119 27.73 7.10 15.87
CA LEU A 119 26.92 6.22 16.72
C LEU A 119 26.46 4.97 15.96
N THR A 120 25.96 5.14 14.74
CA THR A 120 25.51 4.04 13.88
C THR A 120 26.66 3.09 13.57
N GLU A 121 27.85 3.62 13.27
CA GLU A 121 29.05 2.83 13.00
C GLU A 121 29.57 2.13 14.26
N ALA A 122 29.55 2.80 15.42
CA ALA A 122 29.97 2.21 16.70
C ALA A 122 29.05 1.07 17.14
N VAL A 123 27.73 1.25 17.01
CA VAL A 123 26.74 0.23 17.37
C VAL A 123 26.66 -0.86 16.31
N GLY A 124 26.66 -0.50 15.03
CA GLY A 124 26.62 -1.42 13.90
C GLY A 124 27.88 -2.28 13.79
N GLY A 125 29.06 -1.68 14.02
CA GLY A 125 30.38 -2.29 13.93
C GLY A 125 31.04 -2.20 12.55
N LEU A 126 30.41 -1.49 11.60
CA LEU A 126 30.88 -1.32 10.22
C LEU A 126 30.56 0.12 9.77
N PRO A 127 31.31 0.67 8.79
CA PRO A 127 31.00 1.99 8.24
C PRO A 127 29.82 1.97 7.26
N GLY A 128 29.19 3.14 7.08
CA GLY A 128 28.19 3.37 6.03
C GLY A 128 26.95 2.46 6.07
N LEU A 129 26.44 2.07 4.90
CA LEU A 129 25.21 1.29 4.77
C LEU A 129 25.25 -0.08 5.47
N PRO A 130 26.31 -0.91 5.35
CA PRO A 130 26.40 -2.16 6.11
C PRO A 130 26.33 -1.93 7.63
N GLY A 131 26.96 -0.85 8.11
CA GLY A 131 26.85 -0.38 9.50
C GLY A 131 25.43 -0.06 9.90
N TYR A 132 24.70 0.65 9.05
CA TYR A 132 23.30 0.99 9.27
C TYR A 132 22.38 -0.23 9.29
N VAL A 133 22.55 -1.19 8.38
CA VAL A 133 21.78 -2.44 8.41
C VAL A 133 22.04 -3.21 9.71
N ALA A 134 23.29 -3.32 10.14
CA ALA A 134 23.65 -3.95 11.41
C ALA A 134 23.09 -3.18 12.61
N PHE A 135 23.14 -1.85 12.57
CA PHE A 135 22.52 -0.97 13.57
C PHE A 135 21.02 -1.22 13.67
N ARG A 136 20.30 -1.33 12.54
CA ARG A 136 18.87 -1.64 12.51
C ARG A 136 18.57 -3.02 13.04
N CYS A 137 19.36 -4.03 12.70
CA CYS A 137 19.23 -5.36 13.32
C CYS A 137 19.37 -5.30 14.85
N LYS A 138 20.26 -4.44 15.35
CA LYS A 138 20.53 -4.28 16.78
C LYS A 138 19.54 -3.38 17.51
N THR A 139 18.82 -2.50 16.83
CA THR A 139 18.00 -1.45 17.48
C THR A 139 16.52 -1.55 17.17
N SER A 140 16.12 -2.15 16.05
CA SER A 140 14.72 -2.37 15.71
C SER A 140 14.08 -3.35 16.67
N ARG A 141 12.86 -3.02 17.13
CA ARG A 141 12.08 -3.84 18.06
C ARG A 141 10.74 -4.16 17.42
N PRO A 142 10.37 -5.43 17.24
CA PRO A 142 9.01 -5.77 16.89
C PRO A 142 8.09 -5.33 18.04
N VAL A 143 7.12 -4.48 17.72
CA VAL A 143 6.07 -4.07 18.66
C VAL A 143 4.88 -4.98 18.46
N ASP A 144 4.46 -5.70 19.51
CA ASP A 144 3.28 -6.55 19.45
C ASP A 144 2.02 -5.69 19.22
N VAL A 145 1.44 -5.81 18.02
CA VAL A 145 0.19 -5.13 17.66
C VAL A 145 -0.93 -5.66 18.56
N GLY A 146 -1.27 -4.92 19.61
CA GLY A 146 -2.36 -5.24 20.54
C GLY A 146 -1.95 -5.33 22.02
N ARG A 147 -0.65 -5.44 22.34
CA ARG A 147 -0.15 -5.34 23.72
C ARG A 147 0.55 -4.00 23.92
N GLY A 148 -0.24 -2.95 24.12
CA GLY A 148 0.22 -1.58 24.41
C GLY A 148 0.87 -1.46 25.80
N GLY A 149 1.94 -2.22 26.06
CA GLY A 149 2.66 -2.20 27.31
C GLY A 149 3.89 -1.29 27.20
N ALA A 150 3.84 -0.14 27.86
CA ALA A 150 4.99 0.75 28.08
C ALA A 150 6.25 0.01 28.60
N ASN A 151 6.08 -1.15 29.22
CA ASN A 151 7.18 -1.97 29.74
C ASN A 151 7.99 -2.73 28.68
N GLN A 152 7.51 -2.91 27.44
CA GLN A 152 8.32 -3.54 26.38
C GLN A 152 9.42 -2.60 25.86
N ALA A 153 9.29 -1.28 26.05
CA ALA A 153 10.27 -0.29 25.59
C ALA A 153 11.57 -0.25 26.43
N ALA A 154 11.65 -0.96 27.56
CA ALA A 154 12.80 -0.83 28.46
C ALA A 154 13.88 -1.93 28.33
N ARG A 155 13.60 -3.09 27.72
CA ARG A 155 14.61 -4.17 27.64
C ARG A 155 15.65 -3.89 26.54
N PRO A 156 16.96 -4.03 26.81
CA PRO A 156 17.96 -4.02 25.75
C PRO A 156 17.71 -5.22 24.81
N PRO A 157 17.88 -5.04 23.49
CA PRO A 157 17.73 -6.12 22.52
C PRO A 157 18.77 -7.21 22.81
N GLY A 158 18.30 -8.43 23.01
CA GLY A 158 19.16 -9.58 23.23
C GLY A 158 19.74 -10.09 21.90
N ALA A 159 20.72 -11.00 21.97
CA ALA A 159 21.28 -11.63 20.78
C ALA A 159 20.22 -12.30 19.89
N VAL A 160 19.15 -12.84 20.50
CA VAL A 160 18.02 -13.43 19.77
C VAL A 160 17.27 -12.39 18.94
N ASP A 161 17.03 -11.19 19.47
CA ASP A 161 16.34 -10.11 18.74
C ASP A 161 17.18 -9.67 17.52
N VAL A 162 18.50 -9.59 17.68
CA VAL A 162 19.44 -9.24 16.60
C VAL A 162 19.42 -10.30 15.49
N ILE A 163 19.51 -11.58 15.86
CA ILE A 163 19.46 -12.70 14.91
C ILE A 163 18.10 -12.71 14.19
N PHE A 164 17.01 -12.56 14.94
CA PHE A 164 15.66 -12.51 14.40
C PHE A 164 15.51 -11.40 13.36
N ASN A 165 15.89 -10.15 13.70
CA ASN A 165 15.83 -9.02 12.77
C ASN A 165 16.70 -9.27 11.52
N GLY A 166 17.92 -9.78 11.69
CA GLY A 166 18.80 -10.12 10.57
C GLY A 166 18.21 -11.17 9.64
N VAL A 167 17.60 -12.22 10.19
CA VAL A 167 16.89 -13.25 9.42
C VAL A 167 15.69 -12.66 8.68
N PHE A 168 14.91 -11.78 9.31
CA PHE A 168 13.75 -11.15 8.67
C PHE A 168 14.14 -10.23 7.52
N PHE A 169 15.10 -9.33 7.70
CA PHE A 169 15.58 -8.48 6.60
C PHE A 169 16.24 -9.28 5.47
N GLY A 170 16.98 -10.34 5.83
CA GLY A 170 17.51 -11.30 4.85
C GLY A 170 16.40 -11.99 4.07
N MET A 171 15.37 -12.48 4.75
CA MET A 171 14.22 -13.15 4.14
C MET A 171 13.41 -12.19 3.25
N GLU A 172 13.18 -10.94 3.67
CA GLU A 172 12.56 -9.91 2.85
C GLU A 172 13.31 -9.71 1.53
N THR A 173 14.64 -9.54 1.62
CA THR A 173 15.51 -9.38 0.45
C THR A 173 15.39 -10.58 -0.48
N LEU A 174 15.48 -11.79 0.07
CA LEU A 174 15.40 -13.04 -0.69
C LEU A 174 14.02 -13.24 -1.33
N LEU A 175 12.93 -12.89 -0.65
CA LEU A 175 11.58 -13.00 -1.19
C LEU A 175 11.34 -12.01 -2.32
N ILE A 176 11.73 -10.74 -2.15
CA ILE A 176 11.57 -9.70 -3.18
C ILE A 176 12.42 -10.05 -4.41
N ALA A 177 13.71 -10.37 -4.20
CA ALA A 177 14.60 -10.74 -5.29
C ALA A 177 14.16 -12.05 -5.97
N GLY A 178 13.80 -13.06 -5.17
CA GLY A 178 13.34 -14.36 -5.65
C GLY A 178 12.07 -14.26 -6.49
N ALA A 179 11.08 -13.48 -6.03
CA ALA A 179 9.85 -13.22 -6.78
C ALA A 179 10.15 -12.49 -8.11
N ALA A 180 10.99 -11.45 -8.09
CA ALA A 180 11.37 -10.73 -9.29
C ALA A 180 12.13 -11.62 -10.31
N ILE A 181 13.08 -12.44 -9.84
CA ILE A 181 13.80 -13.42 -10.66
C ILE A 181 12.82 -14.42 -11.28
N ALA A 182 11.90 -14.96 -10.47
CA ALA A 182 10.91 -15.95 -10.92
C ALA A 182 9.99 -15.35 -11.99
N ILE A 183 9.51 -14.12 -11.80
CA ILE A 183 8.67 -13.39 -12.77
C ILE A 183 9.45 -13.13 -14.07
N GLY A 184 10.71 -12.69 -13.98
CA GLY A 184 11.55 -12.48 -15.16
C GLY A 184 11.77 -13.78 -15.94
N ARG A 185 12.15 -14.86 -15.25
CA ARG A 185 12.40 -16.17 -15.85
C ARG A 185 11.15 -16.80 -16.47
N SER A 186 9.99 -16.68 -15.81
CA SER A 186 8.72 -17.24 -16.28
C SER A 186 8.15 -16.45 -17.46
N SER A 187 8.34 -15.12 -17.46
CA SER A 187 7.94 -14.26 -18.57
C SER A 187 8.73 -14.56 -19.84
N ALA A 188 10.03 -14.86 -19.71
CA ALA A 188 10.90 -15.21 -20.83
C ALA A 188 10.77 -16.67 -21.31
N SER A 189 10.11 -17.55 -20.54
CA SER A 189 9.98 -18.97 -20.88
C SER A 189 8.76 -19.30 -21.73
N ARG A 190 7.89 -18.31 -22.00
CA ARG A 190 6.71 -18.52 -22.84
C ARG A 190 7.09 -18.72 -24.30
N VAL A 191 6.25 -19.41 -25.05
CA VAL A 191 6.43 -19.58 -26.49
C VAL A 191 6.38 -18.21 -27.18
N TYR A 192 7.37 -17.95 -28.01
CA TYR A 192 7.49 -16.72 -28.81
C TYR A 192 7.73 -17.08 -30.27
N SER A 193 6.92 -16.51 -31.17
CA SER A 193 7.11 -16.64 -32.61
C SER A 193 8.00 -15.52 -33.11
N GLU A 194 9.14 -15.88 -33.70
CA GLU A 194 10.06 -14.92 -34.35
C GLU A 194 9.43 -14.27 -35.57
N ARG A 195 8.62 -15.03 -36.32
CA ARG A 195 7.96 -14.58 -37.54
C ARG A 195 6.88 -13.55 -37.21
N LEU A 196 6.01 -13.86 -36.26
CA LEU A 196 4.93 -12.95 -35.83
C LEU A 196 5.41 -11.88 -34.84
N ARG A 197 6.63 -12.01 -34.30
CA ARG A 197 7.24 -11.12 -33.31
C ARG A 197 6.39 -10.88 -32.05
N ARG A 198 5.69 -11.92 -31.59
CA ARG A 198 4.78 -11.90 -30.44
C ARG A 198 4.89 -13.16 -29.60
N TRP A 199 4.48 -13.05 -28.34
CA TRP A 199 4.31 -14.19 -27.44
C TRP A 199 3.01 -14.94 -27.81
N ALA A 200 3.01 -16.25 -27.61
CA ALA A 200 1.81 -17.07 -27.75
C ALA A 200 0.74 -16.69 -26.73
N SER A 201 -0.52 -16.86 -27.13
CA SER A 201 -1.66 -16.87 -26.22
C SER A 201 -1.61 -18.16 -25.40
N SER A 202 -2.03 -18.12 -24.13
CA SER A 202 -1.91 -19.26 -23.22
C SER A 202 -3.25 -19.51 -22.55
N THR A 203 -3.70 -20.76 -22.61
CA THR A 203 -4.87 -21.27 -21.90
C THR A 203 -4.39 -22.28 -20.87
N GLU A 204 -4.87 -22.19 -19.63
CA GLU A 204 -4.41 -23.04 -18.52
C GLU A 204 -5.61 -23.78 -17.90
N CYS A 205 -5.46 -25.08 -17.68
CA CYS A 205 -6.41 -25.91 -16.95
C CYS A 205 -5.69 -26.57 -15.76
N SER A 206 -6.25 -26.46 -14.56
CA SER A 206 -5.71 -27.09 -13.36
C SER A 206 -6.46 -28.38 -13.05
N LEU A 207 -5.72 -29.48 -12.88
CA LEU A 207 -6.22 -30.83 -12.63
C LEU A 207 -5.62 -31.36 -11.31
N PRO A 208 -6.29 -32.30 -10.62
CA PRO A 208 -5.72 -32.95 -9.43
C PRO A 208 -4.36 -33.60 -9.72
N ILE A 209 -3.40 -33.56 -8.78
CA ILE A 209 -2.09 -34.18 -9.01
C ILE A 209 -2.18 -35.68 -9.34
N ALA A 210 -3.18 -36.38 -8.80
CA ALA A 210 -3.44 -37.80 -9.07
C ALA A 210 -3.74 -38.09 -10.55
N ALA A 211 -4.13 -37.09 -11.33
CA ALA A 211 -4.37 -37.22 -12.76
C ALA A 211 -3.10 -37.05 -13.62
N THR A 212 -1.93 -36.83 -13.02
CA THR A 212 -0.70 -36.49 -13.76
C THR A 212 -0.33 -37.56 -14.79
N ASP A 213 -0.32 -38.84 -14.40
CA ASP A 213 0.04 -39.93 -15.31
C ASP A 213 -0.97 -40.07 -16.46
N GLY A 214 -2.26 -39.93 -16.16
CA GLY A 214 -3.33 -39.93 -17.17
C GLY A 214 -3.22 -38.74 -18.13
N VAL A 215 -2.86 -37.56 -17.64
CA VAL A 215 -2.62 -36.37 -18.47
C VAL A 215 -1.41 -36.56 -19.37
N LEU A 216 -0.30 -37.11 -18.85
CA LEU A 216 0.90 -37.36 -19.65
C LEU A 216 0.61 -38.37 -20.76
N ALA A 217 -0.04 -39.49 -20.44
CA ALA A 217 -0.44 -40.49 -21.42
C ALA A 217 -1.38 -39.92 -22.49
N ALA A 218 -2.35 -39.09 -22.09
CA ALA A 218 -3.27 -38.45 -23.02
C ALA A 218 -2.58 -37.42 -23.93
N VAL A 219 -1.64 -36.62 -23.41
CA VAL A 219 -0.81 -35.70 -24.19
C VAL A 219 0.11 -36.44 -25.17
N GLU A 220 0.64 -37.60 -24.77
CA GLU A 220 1.46 -38.46 -25.63
C GLU A 220 0.63 -39.12 -26.75
N ALA A 221 -0.60 -39.55 -26.43
CA ALA A 221 -1.53 -40.13 -27.41
C ALA A 221 -2.22 -39.07 -28.30
N GLY A 222 -2.20 -37.79 -27.93
CA GLY A 222 -3.02 -36.75 -28.58
C GLY A 222 -4.52 -36.88 -28.29
N ASP A 223 -4.88 -37.53 -27.19
CA ASP A 223 -6.27 -37.73 -26.76
C ASP A 223 -6.76 -36.56 -25.88
N TRP A 224 -7.13 -35.46 -26.54
CA TRP A 224 -7.59 -34.26 -25.87
C TRP A 224 -8.93 -34.45 -25.14
N ALA A 225 -9.77 -35.38 -25.59
CA ALA A 225 -11.05 -35.70 -24.98
C ALA A 225 -10.86 -36.37 -23.61
N ALA A 226 -9.87 -37.27 -23.49
CA ALA A 226 -9.49 -37.83 -22.21
C ALA A 226 -9.09 -36.76 -21.20
N ILE A 227 -8.34 -35.72 -21.62
CA ILE A 227 -7.99 -34.60 -20.74
C ILE A 227 -9.22 -33.75 -20.40
N GLY A 228 -10.09 -33.48 -21.39
CA GLY A 228 -11.32 -32.72 -21.22
C GLY A 228 -12.30 -33.36 -20.21
N ALA A 229 -12.33 -34.69 -20.15
CA ALA A 229 -13.17 -35.47 -19.24
C ALA A 229 -12.66 -35.49 -17.78
N LEU A 230 -11.41 -35.10 -17.52
CA LEU A 230 -10.86 -35.11 -16.17
C LEU A 230 -11.50 -34.03 -15.29
N PRO A 231 -11.78 -34.33 -14.01
CA PRO A 231 -12.38 -33.37 -13.09
C PRO A 231 -11.44 -32.17 -12.89
N ARG A 232 -11.89 -30.98 -13.27
CA ARG A 232 -11.12 -29.74 -13.14
C ARG A 232 -11.04 -29.33 -11.67
N SER A 233 -9.85 -29.01 -11.19
CA SER A 233 -9.69 -28.38 -9.88
C SER A 233 -10.12 -26.92 -10.01
N SER A 234 -11.16 -26.51 -9.29
CA SER A 234 -11.53 -25.10 -9.19
C SER A 234 -10.36 -24.33 -8.60
N SER A 235 -9.64 -23.57 -9.44
CA SER A 235 -8.31 -23.03 -9.11
C SER A 235 -8.29 -21.96 -8.00
N LYS A 236 -9.42 -21.71 -7.32
CA LYS A 236 -9.61 -20.52 -6.48
C LYS A 236 -9.92 -20.75 -4.99
N MET A 237 -10.15 -21.98 -4.51
CA MET A 237 -10.55 -22.17 -3.09
C MET A 237 -9.78 -23.20 -2.26
N ASN A 238 -9.06 -24.16 -2.86
CA ASN A 238 -8.30 -25.14 -2.08
C ASN A 238 -6.80 -24.81 -2.12
N GLY A 239 -6.38 -23.80 -1.35
CA GLY A 239 -5.01 -23.25 -1.29
C GLY A 239 -3.91 -24.19 -0.77
N GLY A 240 -4.02 -25.51 -0.95
CA GLY A 240 -3.01 -26.46 -0.51
C GLY A 240 -2.99 -27.83 -1.21
N ALA A 241 -3.98 -28.18 -2.02
CA ALA A 241 -3.95 -29.46 -2.73
C ALA A 241 -2.96 -29.37 -3.91
N PRO A 242 -1.96 -30.25 -4.01
CA PRO A 242 -1.08 -30.30 -5.17
C PRO A 242 -1.90 -30.50 -6.44
N SER A 243 -1.62 -29.71 -7.47
CA SER A 243 -2.27 -29.77 -8.77
C SER A 243 -1.26 -29.89 -9.90
N VAL A 244 -1.71 -30.42 -11.03
CA VAL A 244 -1.01 -30.39 -12.31
C VAL A 244 -1.71 -29.39 -13.22
N VAL A 245 -0.94 -28.52 -13.87
CA VAL A 245 -1.46 -27.50 -14.78
C VAL A 245 -1.12 -27.88 -16.21
N VAL A 246 -2.15 -28.07 -17.03
CA VAL A 246 -2.02 -28.22 -18.48
C VAL A 246 -2.12 -26.84 -19.11
N ARG A 247 -1.02 -26.37 -19.70
CA ARG A 247 -0.94 -25.08 -20.39
C ARG A 247 -0.84 -25.31 -21.89
N ILE A 248 -1.78 -24.74 -22.65
CA ILE A 248 -1.79 -24.75 -24.12
C ILE A 248 -1.40 -23.37 -24.62
N GLU A 249 -0.26 -23.27 -25.31
CA GLU A 249 0.26 -22.05 -25.93
C GLU A 249 0.04 -22.09 -27.45
N HIS A 250 -0.70 -21.12 -28.00
CA HIS A 250 -1.09 -21.09 -29.41
C HIS A 250 -1.12 -19.66 -29.99
N PHE A 251 -1.15 -19.55 -31.31
CA PHE A 251 -1.25 -18.28 -32.04
C PHE A 251 -2.61 -18.20 -32.77
N PRO A 252 -3.62 -17.53 -32.19
CA PRO A 252 -4.99 -17.56 -32.73
C PRO A 252 -5.14 -16.90 -34.11
N GLU A 253 -4.17 -16.10 -34.53
CA GLU A 253 -4.19 -15.40 -35.84
C GLU A 253 -3.52 -16.21 -36.94
N ASP A 254 -2.72 -17.23 -36.61
CA ASP A 254 -1.95 -17.96 -37.61
C ASP A 254 -1.80 -19.44 -37.22
N VAL A 255 -2.60 -20.29 -37.86
CA VAL A 255 -2.61 -21.73 -37.67
C VAL A 255 -1.34 -22.42 -38.17
N THR A 256 -0.50 -21.71 -38.93
CA THR A 256 0.78 -22.26 -39.42
C THR A 256 1.88 -22.19 -38.37
N GLU A 257 1.72 -21.37 -37.32
CA GLU A 257 2.66 -21.40 -36.19
C GLU A 257 2.41 -22.63 -35.31
N PRO A 258 3.49 -23.32 -34.87
CA PRO A 258 3.34 -24.45 -33.99
C PRO A 258 2.69 -24.04 -32.67
N SER A 259 1.69 -24.82 -32.25
CA SER A 259 1.11 -24.73 -30.91
C SER A 259 1.81 -25.72 -29.99
N TYR A 260 1.83 -25.44 -28.70
CA TYR A 260 2.53 -26.27 -27.72
C TYR A 260 1.63 -26.57 -26.53
N VAL A 261 1.76 -27.77 -25.98
CA VAL A 261 1.21 -28.13 -24.66
C VAL A 261 2.37 -28.28 -23.68
N SER A 262 2.19 -27.73 -22.48
CA SER A 262 3.11 -27.90 -21.35
C SER A 262 2.35 -28.45 -20.16
N VAL A 263 2.86 -29.53 -19.56
CA VAL A 263 2.33 -30.12 -18.33
C VAL A 263 3.24 -29.67 -17.19
N LEU A 264 2.69 -28.92 -16.23
CA LEU A 264 3.43 -28.34 -15.11
C LEU A 264 2.98 -29.01 -13.81
N GLY A 265 3.89 -29.67 -13.08
CA GLY A 265 3.61 -30.22 -11.77
C GLY A 265 3.90 -29.20 -10.67
N GLY A 266 2.93 -28.94 -9.79
CA GLY A 266 2.97 -27.90 -8.75
C GLY A 266 4.36 -27.36 -8.37
N LYS A 267 5.08 -28.06 -7.48
CA LYS A 267 6.43 -27.65 -7.04
C LYS A 267 7.57 -28.11 -7.96
N THR A 268 7.33 -29.09 -8.82
CA THR A 268 8.36 -29.75 -9.66
C THR A 268 8.65 -29.00 -10.96
N GLY A 269 7.79 -28.07 -11.37
CA GLY A 269 7.99 -27.27 -12.57
C GLY A 269 7.51 -28.00 -13.84
N LEU A 270 8.19 -27.78 -14.97
CA LEU A 270 7.84 -28.37 -16.26
C LEU A 270 8.12 -29.88 -16.25
N ILE A 271 7.07 -30.69 -16.39
CA ILE A 271 7.17 -32.16 -16.49
C ILE A 271 7.37 -32.57 -17.96
N ALA A 272 6.49 -32.08 -18.84
CA ALA A 272 6.51 -32.41 -20.26
C ALA A 272 6.14 -31.19 -21.10
N GLN A 273 6.72 -31.09 -22.29
CA GLN A 273 6.36 -30.10 -23.31
C GLN A 273 6.39 -30.75 -24.68
N ARG A 274 5.36 -30.52 -25.49
CA ARG A 274 5.23 -31.09 -26.83
C ARG A 274 4.59 -30.09 -27.78
N SER A 275 5.00 -30.10 -29.06
CA SER A 275 4.22 -29.48 -30.13
C SER A 275 2.88 -30.21 -30.32
N ILE A 276 1.82 -29.44 -30.60
CA ILE A 276 0.51 -29.97 -30.95
C ILE A 276 0.43 -29.94 -32.49
N PRO A 277 0.23 -31.10 -33.14
CA PRO A 277 0.00 -31.15 -34.58
C PRO A 277 -1.18 -30.29 -35.02
N ALA A 278 -1.07 -29.64 -36.19
CA ALA A 278 -2.06 -28.68 -36.67
C ALA A 278 -3.46 -29.31 -36.85
N ASP A 279 -3.52 -30.58 -37.26
CA ASP A 279 -4.75 -31.37 -37.40
C ASP A 279 -5.43 -31.67 -36.05
N GLN A 280 -4.68 -31.66 -34.95
CA GLN A 280 -5.23 -31.87 -33.60
C GLN A 280 -5.80 -30.61 -32.94
N MET A 281 -5.46 -29.41 -33.43
CA MET A 281 -5.92 -28.15 -32.82
C MET A 281 -7.44 -27.98 -32.80
N ALA A 282 -8.15 -28.60 -33.76
CA ALA A 282 -9.61 -28.58 -33.77
C ALA A 282 -10.22 -29.35 -32.59
N ALA A 283 -9.60 -30.47 -32.19
CA ALA A 283 -9.99 -31.26 -31.02
C ALA A 283 -9.63 -30.54 -29.72
N VAL A 284 -8.44 -29.94 -29.64
CA VAL A 284 -8.03 -29.10 -28.51
C VAL A 284 -9.04 -27.97 -28.27
N ALA A 285 -9.40 -27.22 -29.30
CA ALA A 285 -10.36 -26.11 -29.16
C ALA A 285 -11.77 -26.57 -28.73
N ARG A 286 -12.13 -27.83 -28.97
CA ARG A 286 -13.42 -28.40 -28.54
C ARG A 286 -13.45 -28.63 -27.03
N GLU A 287 -12.37 -29.20 -26.50
CA GLU A 287 -12.25 -29.57 -25.08
C GLU A 287 -11.81 -28.40 -24.19
N PHE A 288 -11.14 -27.41 -24.79
CA PHE A 288 -10.66 -26.19 -24.13
C PHE A 288 -11.27 -24.95 -24.81
N PRO A 289 -12.52 -24.56 -24.47
CA PRO A 289 -13.24 -23.46 -25.14
C PRO A 289 -12.51 -22.11 -25.12
N ASP A 290 -11.65 -21.89 -24.14
CA ASP A 290 -10.82 -20.68 -24.02
C ASP A 290 -9.69 -20.61 -25.06
N VAL A 291 -9.37 -21.72 -25.74
CA VAL A 291 -8.48 -21.74 -26.90
C VAL A 291 -9.23 -21.12 -28.08
N LYS A 292 -9.09 -19.80 -28.21
CA LYS A 292 -9.74 -19.02 -29.26
C LYS A 292 -9.32 -19.55 -30.63
N ARG A 293 -10.30 -19.97 -31.43
CA ARG A 293 -10.11 -20.19 -32.86
C ARG A 293 -9.88 -18.85 -33.56
N PRO A 294 -9.14 -18.83 -34.69
CA PRO A 294 -9.19 -17.71 -35.62
C PRO A 294 -10.66 -17.42 -35.92
N ALA A 295 -11.07 -16.17 -35.68
CA ALA A 295 -12.49 -15.80 -35.67
C ALA A 295 -13.12 -16.01 -37.05
N GLY A 296 -13.87 -17.10 -37.18
CA GLY A 296 -15.14 -17.12 -37.90
C GLY A 296 -16.24 -17.29 -36.85
N ASP A 297 -16.92 -16.19 -36.54
CA ASP A 297 -18.14 -16.04 -35.74
C ASP A 297 -18.20 -16.63 -34.31
N VAL A 298 -18.40 -15.74 -33.34
CA VAL A 298 -19.61 -15.63 -32.48
C VAL A 298 -19.25 -14.72 -31.29
N VAL A 299 -19.91 -13.56 -31.22
CA VAL A 299 -19.86 -12.61 -30.10
C VAL A 299 -21.03 -12.95 -29.16
N GLY A 300 -20.72 -13.26 -27.90
CA GLY A 300 -21.72 -13.46 -26.84
C GLY A 300 -21.28 -12.76 -25.56
N ASP A 301 -22.07 -11.77 -25.13
CA ASP A 301 -21.89 -11.02 -23.89
C ASP A 301 -22.14 -11.89 -22.66
N SER A 302 -21.19 -11.92 -21.72
CA SER A 302 -21.38 -12.47 -20.38
C SER A 302 -21.26 -11.38 -19.32
N PRO A 303 -22.10 -11.40 -18.27
CA PRO A 303 -22.18 -10.34 -17.26
C PRO A 303 -20.94 -10.29 -16.37
N SER A 304 -20.65 -9.10 -15.84
CA SER A 304 -19.39 -8.75 -15.19
C SER A 304 -19.16 -9.48 -13.85
N ALA A 305 -18.08 -10.27 -13.81
CA ALA A 305 -17.53 -11.03 -12.68
C ALA A 305 -17.22 -10.24 -11.37
N LEU A 306 -17.43 -8.92 -11.39
CA LEU A 306 -17.19 -8.03 -10.25
C LEU A 306 -18.29 -8.14 -9.20
N GLN A 307 -19.55 -8.31 -9.61
CA GLN A 307 -20.68 -8.38 -8.68
C GLN A 307 -20.66 -9.67 -7.86
N GLU A 308 -20.32 -10.80 -8.51
CA GLU A 308 -20.16 -12.11 -7.87
C GLU A 308 -18.97 -12.14 -6.87
N SER A 309 -17.99 -11.25 -7.04
CA SER A 309 -16.84 -11.13 -6.15
C SER A 309 -17.14 -10.31 -4.89
N ILE A 310 -18.08 -9.35 -4.95
CA ILE A 310 -18.49 -8.53 -3.80
C ILE A 310 -19.36 -9.35 -2.85
N ASP A 311 -20.29 -10.15 -3.38
CA ASP A 311 -21.19 -10.99 -2.58
C ASP A 311 -20.45 -12.15 -1.90
N ARG A 312 -19.40 -12.70 -2.54
CA ARG A 312 -18.57 -13.79 -1.99
C ARG A 312 -17.65 -13.37 -0.84
N LEU A 313 -17.31 -12.08 -0.72
CA LEU A 313 -16.35 -11.62 0.29
C LEU A 313 -16.95 -11.43 1.68
N GLY A 314 -18.25 -11.66 1.88
CA GLY A 314 -18.85 -11.69 3.21
C GLY A 314 -18.71 -10.38 3.99
N LEU A 315 -18.55 -9.23 3.31
CA LEU A 315 -18.37 -7.91 3.93
C LEU A 315 -19.66 -7.33 4.55
N ALA A 316 -20.67 -8.18 4.79
CA ALA A 316 -21.84 -7.81 5.57
C ALA A 316 -21.42 -7.71 7.05
N ALA A 317 -21.47 -6.47 7.56
CA ALA A 317 -20.89 -6.05 8.83
C ALA A 317 -21.31 -6.93 10.02
N GLU A 318 -20.34 -7.58 10.65
CA GLU A 318 -20.48 -8.12 12.00
C GLU A 318 -20.75 -6.98 13.00
N SER A 319 -21.72 -7.19 13.89
CA SER A 319 -22.06 -6.29 14.98
C SER A 319 -20.87 -6.13 15.91
N ARG A 320 -20.27 -4.94 15.93
CA ARG A 320 -19.19 -4.57 16.84
C ARG A 320 -19.62 -4.80 18.30
N PRO A 321 -18.73 -5.31 19.16
CA PRO A 321 -18.96 -5.37 20.60
C PRO A 321 -19.31 -3.98 21.13
N GLU A 322 -20.18 -3.93 22.15
CA GLU A 322 -20.73 -2.71 22.76
C GLU A 322 -19.65 -1.63 22.89
N ALA A 323 -19.92 -0.48 22.25
CA ALA A 323 -19.01 0.64 22.19
C ALA A 323 -18.63 1.09 23.61
N ASP A 324 -17.34 1.02 23.91
CA ASP A 324 -16.74 1.63 25.11
C ASP A 324 -17.36 3.02 25.32
N ALA A 325 -17.85 3.27 26.55
CA ALA A 325 -18.42 4.55 26.93
C ALA A 325 -17.47 5.69 26.56
N ASP A 326 -18.01 6.81 26.07
CA ASP A 326 -17.21 7.98 25.67
C ASP A 326 -16.32 8.43 26.83
N PHE A 327 -15.00 8.52 26.62
CA PHE A 327 -14.07 8.87 27.69
C PHE A 327 -14.33 10.25 28.30
N ARG A 328 -15.09 11.09 27.60
CA ARG A 328 -15.50 12.43 28.04
C ARG A 328 -16.73 12.42 28.93
N ALA A 329 -17.44 11.30 29.10
CA ALA A 329 -18.71 11.25 29.80
C ALA A 329 -18.65 11.82 31.23
N ALA A 330 -17.61 11.50 31.99
CA ALA A 330 -17.41 12.04 33.34
C ALA A 330 -17.17 13.56 33.34
N ALA A 331 -16.36 14.05 32.40
CA ALA A 331 -16.08 15.47 32.22
C ALA A 331 -17.32 16.27 31.78
N VAL A 332 -18.17 15.67 30.94
CA VAL A 332 -19.46 16.23 30.55
C VAL A 332 -20.40 16.35 31.74
N ALA A 333 -20.53 15.29 32.55
CA ALA A 333 -21.35 15.32 33.75
C ALA A 333 -20.89 16.41 34.74
N ALA A 334 -19.57 16.52 34.97
CA ALA A 334 -18.99 17.56 35.83
C ALA A 334 -19.24 18.98 35.30
N SER A 335 -19.16 19.17 33.98
CA SER A 335 -19.43 20.45 33.34
C SER A 335 -20.90 20.87 33.47
N LEU A 336 -21.82 19.93 33.22
CA LEU A 336 -23.26 20.18 33.35
C LEU A 336 -23.66 20.50 34.79
N ALA A 337 -23.06 19.81 35.77
CA ALA A 337 -23.27 20.11 37.19
C ALA A 337 -22.82 21.54 37.56
N ARG A 338 -21.70 22.00 37.00
CA ARG A 338 -21.20 23.38 37.21
C ARG A 338 -22.07 24.43 36.55
N LEU A 339 -22.60 24.14 35.37
CA LEU A 339 -23.51 25.04 34.65
C LEU A 339 -24.88 25.17 35.33
N LYS A 340 -25.28 24.21 36.18
CA LYS A 340 -26.59 24.19 36.85
C LYS A 340 -27.76 24.39 35.86
N GLY A 341 -27.62 23.80 34.67
CA GLY A 341 -28.62 23.92 33.59
C GLY A 341 -28.68 25.27 32.88
N ARG A 342 -27.80 26.23 33.20
CA ARG A 342 -27.74 27.51 32.48
C ARG A 342 -27.20 27.31 31.06
N PRO A 343 -27.82 27.90 30.03
CA PRO A 343 -27.28 27.88 28.68
C PRO A 343 -25.94 28.62 28.64
N ILE A 344 -25.03 28.16 27.79
CA ILE A 344 -23.76 28.85 27.55
C ILE A 344 -24.03 29.96 26.53
N GLU A 345 -24.22 31.19 27.01
CA GLU A 345 -24.49 32.36 26.15
C GLU A 345 -23.27 32.74 25.28
N GLY A 346 -22.06 32.45 25.77
CA GLY A 346 -20.80 32.59 25.02
C GLY A 346 -19.69 31.77 25.69
N LEU A 347 -18.93 31.00 24.91
CA LEU A 347 -17.77 30.26 25.44
C LEU A 347 -16.69 31.21 25.98
N ASP A 348 -16.72 32.47 25.53
CA ASP A 348 -15.78 33.51 25.91
C ASP A 348 -16.11 34.21 27.24
N VAL A 349 -17.25 33.94 27.87
CA VAL A 349 -17.59 34.49 29.19
C VAL A 349 -17.57 33.45 30.30
N VAL A 350 -17.29 32.18 29.96
CA VAL A 350 -17.30 31.09 30.94
C VAL A 350 -16.12 31.25 31.92
N PRO A 351 -16.39 31.33 33.24
CA PRO A 351 -15.36 31.55 34.24
C PRO A 351 -14.59 30.28 34.64
N THR A 352 -14.98 29.10 34.13
CA THR A 352 -14.42 27.80 34.52
C THR A 352 -14.13 26.94 33.29
N SER A 353 -13.18 26.01 33.39
CA SER A 353 -13.02 25.00 32.34
C SER A 353 -14.22 24.06 32.23
N LEU A 354 -14.55 23.66 31.00
CA LEU A 354 -15.72 22.84 30.66
C LEU A 354 -15.42 21.88 29.50
N CYS A 355 -16.19 20.81 29.44
CA CYS A 355 -16.35 19.89 28.31
C CYS A 355 -17.84 19.63 28.15
N THR A 356 -18.45 20.07 27.05
CA THR A 356 -19.90 19.88 26.82
C THR A 356 -20.15 19.30 25.43
N PRO A 357 -21.24 18.54 25.22
CA PRO A 357 -21.63 18.11 23.89
C PRO A 357 -21.85 19.34 22.98
N ALA A 358 -21.36 19.27 21.74
CA ALA A 358 -21.51 20.37 20.79
C ALA A 358 -22.81 20.29 20.00
N SER A 359 -23.28 19.06 19.74
CA SER A 359 -24.48 18.73 18.98
C SER A 359 -24.86 17.27 19.21
N GLU A 360 -26.17 16.96 19.22
CA GLU A 360 -26.69 15.58 19.23
C GLU A 360 -26.24 14.80 17.98
N ASP A 361 -26.13 15.49 16.83
CA ASP A 361 -25.67 14.93 15.56
C ASP A 361 -24.13 14.86 15.44
N GLY A 362 -23.40 15.22 16.50
CA GLY A 362 -21.95 15.35 16.47
C GLY A 362 -21.25 14.07 16.00
N ARG A 363 -21.64 12.90 16.52
CA ARG A 363 -21.08 11.60 16.13
C ARG A 363 -21.34 11.25 14.68
N ARG A 364 -22.57 11.50 14.19
CA ARG A 364 -22.94 11.24 12.79
C ARG A 364 -22.17 12.15 11.84
N THR A 365 -22.01 13.42 12.23
CA THR A 365 -21.22 14.40 11.48
C THR A 365 -19.75 14.00 11.46
N MET A 366 -19.19 13.60 12.60
CA MET A 366 -17.82 13.13 12.71
C MET A 366 -17.57 11.90 11.85
N SER A 367 -18.49 10.92 11.82
CA SER A 367 -18.39 9.75 10.94
C SER A 367 -18.40 10.14 9.45
N ARG A 368 -19.30 11.04 9.03
CA ARG A 368 -19.33 11.55 7.65
C ARG A 368 -18.07 12.31 7.28
N THR A 369 -17.59 13.17 8.17
CA THR A 369 -16.34 13.90 7.99
C THR A 369 -15.16 12.95 7.91
N SER A 370 -15.16 11.89 8.72
CA SER A 370 -14.13 10.87 8.70
C SER A 370 -14.08 10.16 7.35
N TRP A 371 -15.22 9.71 6.85
CA TRP A 371 -15.33 9.15 5.50
C TRP A 371 -14.88 10.12 4.41
N ALA A 372 -15.21 11.41 4.53
CA ALA A 372 -14.74 12.41 3.58
C ALA A 372 -13.22 12.59 3.61
N VAL A 373 -12.58 12.58 4.80
CA VAL A 373 -11.11 12.58 4.93
C VAL A 373 -10.51 11.33 4.29
N CYS A 374 -11.08 10.16 4.55
CA CYS A 374 -10.60 8.89 3.98
C CYS A 374 -10.70 8.87 2.46
N LEU A 375 -11.85 9.30 1.92
CA LEU A 375 -12.06 9.42 0.49
C LEU A 375 -11.10 10.43 -0.14
N LEU A 376 -10.83 11.54 0.54
CA LEU A 376 -9.88 12.55 0.04
C LEU A 376 -8.45 12.00 -0.05
N ILE A 377 -8.05 11.11 0.88
CA ILE A 377 -6.74 10.45 0.86
C ILE A 377 -6.70 9.32 -0.17
N LEU A 378 -7.76 8.52 -0.26
CA LEU A 378 -7.79 7.32 -1.10
C LEU A 378 -8.11 7.63 -2.56
N ALA A 379 -8.92 8.66 -2.84
CA ALA A 379 -9.35 9.00 -4.20
C ALA A 379 -8.19 9.30 -5.15
N PRO A 380 -7.15 10.07 -4.78
CA PRO A 380 -5.97 10.26 -5.65
C PRO A 380 -5.24 8.96 -5.98
N ILE A 381 -5.15 8.03 -5.00
CA ILE A 381 -4.51 6.73 -5.20
C ILE A 381 -5.35 5.90 -6.19
N VAL A 382 -6.66 5.77 -5.93
CA VAL A 382 -7.58 5.04 -6.82
C VAL A 382 -7.62 5.68 -8.20
N ALA A 383 -7.61 7.00 -8.31
CA ALA A 383 -7.57 7.72 -9.58
C ALA A 383 -6.25 7.47 -10.32
N ALA A 384 -5.11 7.49 -9.62
CA ALA A 384 -3.81 7.20 -10.23
C ALA A 384 -3.79 5.79 -10.84
N PHE A 385 -4.17 4.77 -10.05
CA PHE A 385 -4.20 3.38 -10.52
C PHE A 385 -5.30 3.11 -11.55
N GLY A 386 -6.48 3.70 -11.37
CA GLY A 386 -7.58 3.62 -12.33
C GLY A 386 -7.22 4.24 -13.66
N TRP A 387 -6.54 5.40 -13.65
CA TRP A 387 -6.10 6.09 -14.86
C TRP A 387 -5.06 5.29 -15.64
N ILE A 388 -3.99 4.84 -14.97
CA ILE A 388 -2.96 4.04 -15.66
C ILE A 388 -3.55 2.73 -16.18
N GLY A 389 -4.43 2.07 -15.41
CA GLY A 389 -5.13 0.87 -15.85
C GLY A 389 -6.00 1.12 -17.09
N ALA A 390 -6.82 2.18 -17.07
CA ALA A 390 -7.68 2.54 -18.19
C ALA A 390 -6.88 2.89 -19.46
N MET A 391 -5.80 3.65 -19.32
CA MET A 391 -4.95 4.02 -20.45
C MET A 391 -4.16 2.82 -21.01
N LEU A 392 -3.67 1.92 -20.16
CA LEU A 392 -3.05 0.67 -20.62
C LEU A 392 -4.06 -0.25 -21.31
N TYR A 393 -5.30 -0.28 -20.83
CA TYR A 393 -6.38 -1.00 -21.50
C TYR A 393 -6.66 -0.41 -22.89
N LEU A 394 -6.82 0.91 -23.01
CA LEU A 394 -7.00 1.57 -24.31
C LEU A 394 -5.81 1.34 -25.24
N ALA A 395 -4.58 1.47 -24.74
CA ALA A 395 -3.37 1.15 -25.47
C ALA A 395 -3.41 -0.28 -26.04
N SER A 396 -3.90 -1.25 -25.25
CA SER A 396 -4.04 -2.63 -25.69
C SER A 396 -5.04 -2.82 -26.83
N ARG A 397 -6.10 -1.98 -26.90
CA ARG A 397 -7.17 -2.05 -27.91
C ARG A 397 -6.79 -1.44 -29.25
N VAL A 398 -5.85 -0.49 -29.26
CA VAL A 398 -5.39 0.21 -30.47
C VAL A 398 -4.03 -0.28 -30.98
N ASN A 399 -3.52 -1.38 -30.42
CA ASN A 399 -2.39 -2.07 -31.00
C ASN A 399 -2.73 -2.52 -32.42
N GLY A 400 -1.74 -2.47 -33.31
CA GLY A 400 -1.89 -2.86 -34.70
C GLY A 400 -2.03 -4.37 -34.87
N PRO A 401 -2.18 -4.86 -36.11
CA PRO A 401 -2.16 -6.29 -36.41
C PRO A 401 -0.95 -6.96 -35.74
N ASN A 402 -1.15 -8.13 -35.12
CA ASN A 402 -0.15 -8.84 -34.30
C ASN A 402 0.23 -8.20 -32.96
N GLY A 403 -0.54 -7.24 -32.45
CA GLY A 403 -0.25 -6.58 -31.17
C GLY A 403 0.96 -5.65 -31.21
N ALA A 404 1.38 -5.22 -32.40
CA ALA A 404 2.45 -4.24 -32.56
C ALA A 404 1.98 -2.88 -31.99
N PRO A 405 2.78 -2.20 -31.16
CA PRO A 405 2.42 -0.88 -30.69
C PRO A 405 2.29 0.08 -31.88
N THR A 406 1.13 0.74 -31.97
CA THR A 406 0.89 1.86 -32.88
C THR A 406 1.30 3.16 -32.18
N PRO A 407 1.55 4.25 -32.92
CA PRO A 407 1.78 5.57 -32.32
C PRO A 407 0.67 5.97 -31.32
N LEU A 408 -0.57 5.57 -31.58
CA LEU A 408 -1.71 5.81 -30.69
C LEU A 408 -1.63 4.99 -29.39
N SER A 409 -1.25 3.71 -29.47
CA SER A 409 -1.04 2.87 -28.28
C SER A 409 0.09 3.40 -27.38
N GLU A 410 1.15 3.93 -27.99
CA GLU A 410 2.27 4.56 -27.28
C GLU A 410 1.81 5.84 -26.61
N THR A 411 1.01 6.66 -27.31
CA THR A 411 0.41 7.89 -26.78
C THR A 411 -0.44 7.58 -25.54
N TYR A 412 -1.30 6.56 -25.58
CA TYR A 412 -2.08 6.15 -24.41
C TYR A 412 -1.19 5.67 -23.27
N SER A 413 -0.15 4.88 -23.55
CA SER A 413 0.78 4.41 -22.52
C SER A 413 1.47 5.57 -21.80
N VAL A 414 1.96 6.56 -22.56
CA VAL A 414 2.57 7.78 -22.01
C VAL A 414 1.54 8.59 -21.22
N ALA A 415 0.33 8.78 -21.75
CA ALA A 415 -0.75 9.48 -21.05
C ALA A 415 -1.14 8.78 -19.74
N GLY A 416 -1.10 7.45 -19.70
CA GLY A 416 -1.33 6.64 -18.50
C GLY A 416 -0.29 6.92 -17.40
N ILE A 417 0.99 6.94 -17.78
CA ILE A 417 2.10 7.26 -16.85
C ILE A 417 1.99 8.71 -16.36
N LEU A 418 1.78 9.67 -17.28
CA LEU A 418 1.66 11.08 -16.92
C LEU A 418 0.48 11.34 -15.98
N GLY A 419 -0.69 10.75 -16.25
CA GLY A 419 -1.84 10.90 -15.37
C GLY A 419 -1.66 10.20 -14.03
N PHE A 420 -0.99 9.04 -13.97
CA PHE A 420 -0.64 8.38 -12.71
C PHE A 420 0.15 9.34 -11.79
N PHE A 421 1.23 9.91 -12.31
CA PHE A 421 2.04 10.87 -11.55
C PHE A 421 1.29 12.18 -11.27
N GLY A 422 0.45 12.64 -12.19
CA GLY A 422 -0.41 13.81 -12.00
C GLY A 422 -1.38 13.64 -10.82
N PHE A 423 -2.04 12.47 -10.72
CA PHE A 423 -2.92 12.15 -9.60
C PHE A 423 -2.16 11.97 -8.28
N LEU A 424 -0.98 11.35 -8.29
CA LEU A 424 -0.14 11.26 -7.10
C LEU A 424 0.32 12.65 -6.62
N ALA A 425 0.75 13.52 -7.53
CA ALA A 425 1.13 14.89 -7.21
C ALA A 425 -0.05 15.70 -6.65
N ALA A 426 -1.25 15.54 -7.22
CA ALA A 426 -2.46 16.14 -6.68
C ALA A 426 -2.80 15.61 -5.29
N GLY A 427 -2.68 14.29 -5.07
CA GLY A 427 -2.86 13.66 -3.76
C GLY A 427 -1.86 14.16 -2.74
N MET A 428 -0.58 14.30 -3.12
CA MET A 428 0.43 14.93 -2.28
C MET A 428 0.06 16.37 -1.97
N PHE A 429 -0.33 17.19 -2.95
CA PHE A 429 -0.71 18.58 -2.70
C PHE A 429 -1.86 18.70 -1.69
N ILE A 430 -2.88 17.83 -1.82
CA ILE A 430 -3.99 17.71 -0.88
C ILE A 430 -3.48 17.31 0.52
N TRP A 431 -2.56 16.34 0.60
CA TRP A 431 -2.00 15.87 1.86
C TRP A 431 -1.11 16.94 2.54
N PHE A 432 -0.23 17.61 1.78
CA PHE A 432 0.63 18.70 2.28
C PHE A 432 -0.17 19.95 2.66
N GLY A 433 -1.31 20.21 2.01
CA GLY A 433 -2.28 21.21 2.45
C GLY A 433 -2.84 20.93 3.85
N GLY A 434 -2.83 19.65 4.26
CA GLY A 434 -3.22 19.18 5.59
C GLY A 434 -4.64 19.61 5.98
N PHE A 435 -4.84 19.84 7.28
CA PHE A 435 -6.12 20.34 7.78
C PHE A 435 -6.39 21.83 7.48
N ARG A 436 -5.49 22.56 6.80
CA ARG A 436 -5.73 23.98 6.47
C ARG A 436 -6.95 24.15 5.56
N HIS A 437 -7.12 23.25 4.59
CA HIS A 437 -8.25 23.30 3.65
C HIS A 437 -9.58 22.90 4.32
N TRP A 438 -9.51 22.27 5.49
CA TRP A 438 -10.69 21.88 6.27
C TRP A 438 -11.27 23.03 7.09
N ARG A 439 -10.53 24.13 7.29
CA ARG A 439 -11.01 25.27 8.08
C ARG A 439 -12.33 25.83 7.55
N GLY A 440 -12.45 26.07 6.24
CA GLY A 440 -13.69 26.59 5.65
C GLY A 440 -14.86 25.58 5.69
N PHE A 441 -14.56 24.29 5.65
CA PHE A 441 -15.57 23.25 5.84
C PHE A 441 -16.07 23.20 7.29
N LEU A 442 -15.15 23.18 8.26
CA LEU A 442 -15.47 23.14 9.69
C LEU A 442 -16.15 24.42 10.15
N ALA A 443 -15.65 25.59 9.72
CA ALA A 443 -16.27 26.88 10.03
C ALA A 443 -17.73 26.89 9.60
N ARG A 444 -18.08 26.45 8.38
CA ARG A 444 -19.48 26.34 7.93
C ARG A 444 -20.34 25.38 8.75
N ARG A 445 -19.75 24.31 9.29
CA ARG A 445 -20.45 23.31 10.12
C ARG A 445 -20.63 23.75 11.57
N ILE A 446 -19.76 24.64 12.03
CA ILE A 446 -19.73 25.16 13.39
C ILE A 446 -20.49 26.50 13.48
N HIS A 447 -20.53 27.26 12.39
CA HIS A 447 -21.20 28.55 12.29
C HIS A 447 -22.70 28.43 12.65
N GLY A 448 -23.22 29.42 13.37
CA GLY A 448 -24.62 29.45 13.82
C GLY A 448 -24.90 28.60 15.07
N ARG A 449 -23.91 27.89 15.61
CA ARG A 449 -24.03 27.28 16.94
C ARG A 449 -24.03 28.38 18.01
N SER A 450 -25.06 28.43 18.84
CA SER A 450 -25.13 29.38 19.96
C SER A 450 -23.85 29.34 20.82
N GLY A 451 -23.27 30.51 21.08
CA GLY A 451 -22.07 30.69 21.89
C GLY A 451 -20.74 30.36 21.21
N THR A 452 -20.71 30.12 19.89
CA THR A 452 -19.47 29.84 19.15
C THR A 452 -18.59 31.09 18.98
N PRO A 453 -17.26 31.01 19.23
CA PRO A 453 -16.34 32.12 18.98
C PRO A 453 -16.21 32.51 17.51
N VAL A 454 -16.62 31.63 16.59
CA VAL A 454 -16.58 31.87 15.13
C VAL A 454 -17.32 33.15 14.76
N ASP A 455 -18.41 33.45 15.46
CA ASP A 455 -19.32 34.54 15.09
C ASP A 455 -19.03 35.84 15.85
N GLY A 456 -18.40 35.73 17.04
CA GLY A 456 -18.14 36.87 17.92
C GLY A 456 -16.72 37.42 17.89
N ARG A 457 -15.72 36.63 17.47
CA ARG A 457 -14.29 37.01 17.54
C ARG A 457 -13.47 36.44 16.37
N PRO A 458 -13.65 36.93 15.14
CA PRO A 458 -12.93 36.43 13.97
C PRO A 458 -11.40 36.61 14.07
N ASP A 459 -10.94 37.55 14.91
CA ASP A 459 -9.53 37.92 15.04
C ASP A 459 -8.71 36.97 15.93
N LEU A 460 -9.36 36.04 16.65
CA LEU A 460 -8.62 35.11 17.49
C LEU A 460 -7.78 34.14 16.63
N PRO A 461 -6.46 34.01 16.92
CA PRO A 461 -5.63 33.01 16.29
C PRO A 461 -6.28 31.64 16.44
N SER A 462 -6.37 30.90 15.35
CA SER A 462 -7.13 29.65 15.36
C SER A 462 -6.57 28.60 14.40
N ARG A 463 -6.65 27.33 14.80
CA ARG A 463 -6.11 26.18 14.05
C ARG A 463 -7.10 25.05 14.00
N VAL A 464 -7.07 24.27 12.91
CA VAL A 464 -7.87 23.05 12.78
C VAL A 464 -7.09 21.89 13.37
N LEU A 465 -7.63 21.27 14.41
CA LEU A 465 -6.97 20.23 15.19
C LEU A 465 -7.87 19.00 15.32
N ALA A 466 -7.25 17.83 15.25
CA ALA A 466 -7.83 16.60 15.78
C ALA A 466 -7.64 16.57 17.30
N LEU A 467 -8.60 16.01 18.01
CA LEU A 467 -8.54 15.79 19.45
C LEU A 467 -8.70 14.30 19.73
N GLU A 468 -7.85 13.77 20.60
CA GLU A 468 -7.81 12.35 20.95
C GLU A 468 -7.71 12.13 22.47
N ASP A 469 -8.19 10.98 22.93
CA ASP A 469 -7.92 10.46 24.27
C ASP A 469 -6.43 10.13 24.41
N ALA A 470 -5.77 10.78 25.37
CA ALA A 470 -4.37 10.56 25.70
C ALA A 470 -3.99 9.10 25.97
N ARG A 471 -4.93 8.27 26.41
CA ARG A 471 -4.72 6.84 26.70
C ARG A 471 -4.70 5.96 25.45
N THR A 472 -5.13 6.50 24.32
CA THR A 472 -5.26 5.75 23.06
C THR A 472 -4.64 6.45 21.87
N PHE A 473 -3.98 7.60 22.08
CA PHE A 473 -3.31 8.37 21.05
C PHE A 473 -2.16 7.62 20.36
N ASP A 474 -1.58 6.64 21.05
CA ASP A 474 -0.57 5.72 20.51
C ASP A 474 -1.16 4.67 19.56
N LYS A 475 -2.49 4.48 19.58
CA LYS A 475 -3.18 3.54 18.70
C LYS A 475 -3.46 4.21 17.35
N PRO A 476 -3.17 3.55 16.23
CA PRO A 476 -3.44 4.12 14.91
C PRO A 476 -4.95 4.29 14.73
N LYS A 477 -5.39 5.55 14.61
CA LYS A 477 -6.77 5.91 14.28
C LYS A 477 -6.78 6.57 12.91
N LEU A 478 -7.75 6.17 12.10
CA LEU A 478 -7.96 6.78 10.79
C LEU A 478 -8.38 8.25 10.94
N VAL A 479 -9.14 8.55 12.00
CA VAL A 479 -9.56 9.89 12.42
C VAL A 479 -9.59 9.94 13.95
N GLY A 480 -9.20 11.06 14.54
CA GLY A 480 -9.24 11.27 15.99
C GLY A 480 -10.64 11.20 16.60
N ASP A 481 -10.74 11.28 17.92
CA ASP A 481 -11.99 11.17 18.67
C ASP A 481 -12.89 12.43 18.55
N ASP A 482 -12.31 13.54 18.10
CA ASP A 482 -13.00 14.74 17.62
C ASP A 482 -12.14 15.48 16.57
N LEU A 483 -12.78 16.38 15.82
CA LEU A 483 -12.12 17.28 14.88
C LEU A 483 -12.78 18.66 14.99
N GLY A 484 -11.98 19.73 15.06
CA GLY A 484 -12.53 21.04 15.37
C GLY A 484 -11.60 22.20 15.13
N ILE A 485 -12.04 23.38 15.53
CA ILE A 485 -11.25 24.61 15.49
C ILE A 485 -10.88 25.00 16.92
N ALA A 486 -9.58 25.08 17.20
CA ALA A 486 -9.05 25.68 18.41
C ALA A 486 -8.85 27.17 18.21
N PHE A 487 -9.27 27.96 19.19
CA PHE A 487 -9.09 29.40 19.30
C PHE A 487 -8.19 29.68 20.51
N PHE A 488 -7.11 30.42 20.28
CA PHE A 488 -6.09 30.73 21.27
C PHE A 488 -6.33 32.13 21.84
N ASP A 489 -7.00 32.21 22.99
CA ASP A 489 -7.35 33.47 23.66
C ASP A 489 -6.30 33.80 24.73
N ARG A 490 -5.20 34.42 24.29
CA ARG A 490 -4.06 34.81 25.13
C ARG A 490 -4.47 35.79 26.24
N ALA A 491 -5.33 36.75 25.92
CA ALA A 491 -5.80 37.74 26.88
C ALA A 491 -6.65 37.09 27.99
N GLY A 492 -7.51 36.13 27.62
CA GLY A 492 -8.31 35.35 28.55
C GLY A 492 -7.58 34.17 29.21
N ARG A 493 -6.29 33.96 28.90
CA ARG A 493 -5.48 32.80 29.32
C ARG A 493 -6.22 31.46 29.15
N ARG A 494 -6.77 31.22 27.96
CA ARG A 494 -7.55 30.01 27.68
C ARG A 494 -7.46 29.54 26.24
N LEU A 495 -7.77 28.26 26.08
CA LEU A 495 -8.00 27.61 24.80
C LEU A 495 -9.50 27.27 24.66
N ILE A 496 -10.11 27.67 23.55
CA ILE A 496 -11.48 27.28 23.23
C ILE A 496 -11.42 26.32 22.04
N PHE A 497 -11.92 25.10 22.17
CA PHE A 497 -12.00 24.14 21.07
C PHE A 497 -13.45 23.84 20.74
N GLU A 498 -13.84 24.18 19.51
CA GLU A 498 -15.17 23.91 18.98
C GLU A 498 -15.07 22.69 18.04
N GLY A 499 -15.32 21.52 18.61
CA GLY A 499 -15.30 20.23 17.92
C GLY A 499 -16.59 19.93 17.18
N LEU A 500 -16.56 18.90 16.34
CA LEU A 500 -17.76 18.36 15.72
C LEU A 500 -18.64 17.65 16.76
N THR A 501 -18.03 16.99 17.75
CA THR A 501 -18.74 16.25 18.80
C THR A 501 -18.89 17.01 20.11
N HIS A 502 -17.84 17.70 20.56
CA HIS A 502 -17.80 18.35 21.88
C HIS A 502 -17.18 19.75 21.80
N ARG A 503 -17.49 20.58 22.80
CA ARG A 503 -16.93 21.92 23.03
C ARG A 503 -16.10 21.90 24.29
N TYR A 504 -14.98 22.61 24.26
CA TYR A 504 -14.04 22.64 25.37
C TYR A 504 -13.63 24.08 25.61
N VAL A 505 -13.68 24.47 26.88
CA VAL A 505 -13.06 25.70 27.37
C VAL A 505 -12.01 25.24 28.37
N ILE A 506 -10.75 25.53 28.10
CA ILE A 506 -9.61 25.11 28.93
C ILE A 506 -8.91 26.38 29.38
N ARG A 507 -9.08 26.72 30.66
CA ARG A 507 -8.42 27.88 31.29
C ARG A 507 -7.06 27.46 31.80
N GLY A 508 -6.08 28.34 31.65
CA GLY A 508 -4.71 28.11 32.11
C GLY A 508 -4.59 27.74 33.59
N GLU A 509 -5.45 28.31 34.45
CA GLU A 509 -5.48 28.02 35.88
C GLU A 509 -5.98 26.60 36.22
N ASP A 510 -6.73 25.97 35.32
CA ASP A 510 -7.23 24.60 35.47
C ASP A 510 -6.31 23.57 34.79
N VAL A 511 -5.29 24.02 34.05
CA VAL A 511 -4.30 23.13 33.41
C VAL A 511 -3.38 22.59 34.50
N ALA A 512 -3.51 21.30 34.79
CA ALA A 512 -2.60 20.60 35.69
C ALA A 512 -1.25 20.33 35.00
N ALA A 513 -1.27 20.16 33.68
CA ALA A 513 -0.15 19.62 32.95
C ALA A 513 -0.25 19.88 31.44
N LEU A 514 0.90 20.18 30.81
CA LEU A 514 1.00 20.51 29.38
C LEU A 514 2.35 20.04 28.82
N TRP A 515 2.34 19.23 27.77
CA TRP A 515 3.58 18.71 27.16
C TRP A 515 3.45 18.46 25.65
N PRO A 516 4.55 18.62 24.90
CA PRO A 516 4.61 18.16 23.53
C PRO A 516 4.59 16.63 23.51
N VAL A 517 3.81 16.03 22.62
CA VAL A 517 3.79 14.58 22.43
C VAL A 517 4.53 14.25 21.14
N PRO A 518 5.64 13.49 21.21
CA PRO A 518 6.31 13.01 20.01
C PRO A 518 5.38 12.03 19.29
N SER A 519 5.04 12.34 18.04
CA SER A 519 4.29 11.47 17.16
C SER A 519 4.96 11.44 15.79
N GLN A 520 5.04 10.26 15.19
CA GLN A 520 5.71 10.08 13.90
C GLN A 520 4.91 10.69 12.75
N SER A 521 3.58 10.80 12.85
CA SER A 521 2.72 11.33 11.78
C SER A 521 2.13 12.70 12.09
N ASN A 522 2.13 13.10 13.36
CA ASN A 522 1.48 14.31 13.82
C ASN A 522 2.42 15.21 14.64
N VAL A 523 2.14 16.51 14.64
CA VAL A 523 2.55 17.41 15.70
C VAL A 523 1.44 17.39 16.75
N ALA A 524 1.77 17.05 17.99
CA ALA A 524 0.78 16.87 19.04
C ALA A 524 1.17 17.54 20.37
N VAL A 525 0.17 18.00 21.10
CA VAL A 525 0.29 18.58 22.45
C VAL A 525 -0.74 17.91 23.34
N ARG A 526 -0.31 17.36 24.47
CA ARG A 526 -1.23 16.83 25.46
C ARG A 526 -1.44 17.82 26.58
N ILE A 527 -2.71 17.93 26.99
CA ILE A 527 -3.19 18.78 28.07
C ILE A 527 -3.95 17.91 29.06
N ASP A 528 -3.55 17.96 30.32
CA ASP A 528 -4.33 17.41 31.41
C ASP A 528 -4.93 18.60 32.17
N TYR A 529 -6.25 18.75 32.13
CA TYR A 529 -6.94 19.89 32.76
C TYR A 529 -8.11 19.44 33.63
N ARG A 530 -8.48 20.30 34.59
CA ARG A 530 -9.47 20.00 35.62
C ARG A 530 -10.85 20.58 35.31
N ILE A 531 -11.88 19.79 35.58
CA ILE A 531 -13.28 20.19 35.61
C ILE A 531 -13.86 19.74 36.96
N GLY A 532 -13.66 20.57 37.97
CA GLY A 532 -13.93 20.18 39.36
C GLY A 532 -12.86 19.21 39.79
N GLU A 533 -13.29 18.06 40.30
CA GLU A 533 -12.41 16.97 40.71
C GLU A 533 -12.00 16.06 39.55
N ILE A 534 -12.59 16.23 38.35
CA ILE A 534 -12.31 15.38 37.20
C ILE A 534 -11.11 15.96 36.42
N VAL A 535 -10.06 15.16 36.26
CA VAL A 535 -8.96 15.44 35.33
C VAL A 535 -9.28 14.79 33.98
N LEU A 536 -9.29 15.58 32.91
CA LEU A 536 -9.50 15.09 31.55
C LEU A 536 -8.18 15.23 30.75
N PRO A 537 -7.50 14.13 30.41
CA PRO A 537 -6.30 14.17 29.58
C PRO A 537 -6.68 14.13 28.09
N LEU A 538 -6.22 15.12 27.33
CA LEU A 538 -6.52 15.29 25.91
C LEU A 538 -5.24 15.46 25.09
N VAL A 539 -5.22 14.95 23.87
CA VAL A 539 -4.16 15.21 22.88
C VAL A 539 -4.73 16.01 21.73
N PHE A 540 -4.18 17.18 21.49
CA PHE A 540 -4.45 17.99 20.31
C PHE A 540 -3.40 17.70 19.26
N ALA A 541 -3.81 17.26 18.08
CA ALA A 541 -2.92 16.83 17.02
C ALA A 541 -3.24 17.52 15.70
N THR A 542 -2.19 17.75 14.91
CA THR A 542 -2.32 18.16 13.51
C THR A 542 -1.33 17.34 12.66
N PRO A 543 -1.72 16.91 11.44
CA PRO A 543 -0.83 16.19 10.55
C PRO A 543 0.45 16.97 10.30
N ASN A 544 1.59 16.31 10.44
CA ASN A 544 2.87 16.90 10.10
C ASN A 544 3.46 16.17 8.90
N PRO A 545 3.22 16.65 7.66
CA PRO A 545 3.74 15.99 6.48
C PRO A 545 5.28 15.99 6.45
N TRP A 546 5.93 16.91 7.19
CA TRP A 546 7.38 16.98 7.28
C TRP A 546 7.99 15.87 8.14
N ASN A 547 7.25 15.26 9.07
CA ASN A 547 7.77 14.10 9.80
C ASN A 547 7.99 12.90 8.87
N GLN A 548 7.29 12.85 7.74
CA GLN A 548 7.43 11.79 6.74
C GLN A 548 8.56 12.11 5.75
N VAL A 549 9.02 13.37 5.66
CA VAL A 549 10.12 13.76 4.79
C VAL A 549 11.42 13.62 5.59
N PRO A 550 12.27 12.63 5.28
CA PRO A 550 13.35 12.27 6.20
C PRO A 550 14.46 13.32 6.37
N LEU A 551 14.55 14.28 5.44
CA LEU A 551 15.46 15.42 5.52
C LEU A 551 14.84 16.66 6.18
N ALA A 552 13.57 16.59 6.59
CA ALA A 552 12.83 17.70 7.16
C ALA A 552 12.66 17.60 8.68
N GLY A 553 13.41 16.73 9.36
CA GLY A 553 13.33 16.56 10.83
C GLY A 553 13.50 17.87 11.61
N ALA A 554 14.40 18.76 11.16
CA ALA A 554 14.57 20.09 11.76
C ALA A 554 13.33 20.99 11.57
N LEU A 555 12.71 20.95 10.38
CA LEU A 555 11.46 21.67 10.09
C LEU A 555 10.30 21.11 10.92
N ALA A 556 10.21 19.78 11.01
CA ALA A 556 9.26 19.08 11.86
C ALA A 556 9.37 19.52 13.33
N ASN A 557 10.56 19.48 13.92
CA ASN A 557 10.80 19.93 15.29
C ASN A 557 10.45 21.41 15.48
N ARG A 558 10.80 22.27 14.51
CA ARG A 558 10.43 23.69 14.57
C ARG A 558 8.92 23.89 14.56
N LEU A 559 8.18 23.10 13.79
CA LEU A 559 6.71 23.12 13.77
C LEU A 559 6.12 22.62 15.08
N VAL A 560 6.68 21.55 15.67
CA VAL A 560 6.26 21.05 16.99
C VAL A 560 6.45 22.13 18.05
N MET A 561 7.61 22.78 18.09
CA MET A 561 7.89 23.81 19.09
C MET A 561 7.05 25.06 18.88
N GLY A 562 6.86 25.52 17.64
CA GLY A 562 5.97 26.64 17.35
C GLY A 562 4.51 26.34 17.70
N TYR A 563 4.08 25.10 17.49
CA TYR A 563 2.76 24.65 17.87
C TYR A 563 2.59 24.58 19.40
N PHE A 564 3.56 24.01 20.12
CA PHE A 564 3.56 23.98 21.57
C PHE A 564 3.57 25.38 22.19
N ALA A 565 4.35 26.31 21.61
CA ALA A 565 4.41 27.70 22.04
C ALA A 565 3.05 28.40 22.00
N ASP A 566 2.22 28.12 20.98
CA ASP A 566 0.87 28.69 20.89
C ASP A 566 0.00 28.25 22.09
N PHE A 567 0.12 27.01 22.56
CA PHE A 567 -0.61 26.52 23.72
C PHE A 567 -0.09 27.15 25.02
N THR A 568 1.23 27.18 25.22
CA THR A 568 1.82 27.76 26.43
C THR A 568 1.48 29.24 26.55
N GLU A 569 1.54 29.98 25.45
CA GLU A 569 1.22 31.42 25.44
C GLU A 569 -0.28 31.65 25.67
N ALA A 570 -1.15 30.88 25.01
CA ALA A 570 -2.60 31.01 25.17
C ALA A 570 -3.07 30.64 26.57
N LEU A 571 -2.49 29.64 27.21
CA LEU A 571 -2.86 29.20 28.56
C LEU A 571 -2.08 29.99 29.64
N GLY A 572 -1.03 30.72 29.27
CA GLY A 572 -0.11 31.35 30.20
C GLY A 572 0.51 30.34 31.16
N CYS A 573 0.71 29.10 30.72
CA CYS A 573 1.45 28.12 31.47
C CYS A 573 2.92 28.36 31.16
N GLU A 574 3.74 28.56 32.19
CA GLU A 574 5.18 28.43 32.00
C GLU A 574 5.47 27.01 31.51
N ILE A 575 6.49 26.87 30.67
CA ILE A 575 7.03 25.56 30.32
C ILE A 575 7.54 24.98 31.63
N GLY A 576 6.66 24.29 32.34
CA GLY A 576 7.00 23.66 33.60
C GLY A 576 8.20 22.78 33.32
N ALA A 577 9.27 22.99 34.08
CA ALA A 577 10.37 22.05 34.22
C ALA A 577 9.78 20.74 34.77
N ALA A 578 9.11 19.99 33.90
CA ALA A 578 8.44 18.77 34.26
C ALA A 578 9.53 17.72 34.48
N SER A 579 9.60 17.25 35.72
CA SER A 579 10.15 15.95 36.05
C SER A 579 9.70 14.95 35.00
N THR A 580 10.67 14.39 34.30
CA THR A 580 10.52 13.29 33.36
C THR A 580 9.66 12.20 34.02
N PRO A 581 8.55 11.74 33.42
CA PRO A 581 7.86 10.56 33.90
C PRO A 581 8.74 9.31 33.81
#